data_AF-A7RGJ0-F1
#
_entry.id   AF-A7RGJ0-F1
#
_cell.length_a   1.000
_cell.length_b   1.000
_cell.length_c   1.000
_cell.angle_alpha   90.00
_cell.angle_beta   90.00
_cell.angle_gamma   90.00
#
_symmetry.space_group_name_H-M   'P 1'
#
loop_
_entity.id
_entity.type
_entity.pdbx_description
1 polymer ?
#
loop_
_entity_poly.entity_id
_entity_poly.type
_entity_poly.pdbx_seq_one_letter_code
_entity_poly.pdbx_strand_id
1 'polypeptide(L)'
;MSMGTDFQRHRIVQEDFSAGRCLVESLRRGPKNLQVLVNGASLIANLAMGEQDQMSLRDCLEAMCQVTSSHSKHKDVQTHVSRALANFAQFHQNSSILIKCLPDIIKVHLMSGNEVIRCHGLRTVIYLLGQQTSQTVDMLSRQGGNDVLTAIGKFPGVTDSVQAALLKIVSPLTPP
;
A
#
# COMPACT_ATOMS: atom_id res chain seq x y z
N MET A 1 -18.63 -5.53 -5.91
CA MET A 1 -18.16 -5.95 -4.57
C MET A 1 -18.77 -5.00 -3.54
N SER A 2 -19.56 -5.49 -2.60
CA SER A 2 -20.10 -4.68 -1.50
C SER A 2 -18.98 -4.39 -0.51
N MET A 3 -18.63 -3.12 -0.32
CA MET A 3 -17.55 -2.69 0.59
C MET A 3 -18.02 -2.50 2.04
N GLY A 4 -19.32 -2.69 2.28
CA GLY A 4 -19.99 -2.32 3.52
C GLY A 4 -19.93 -0.81 3.82
N THR A 5 -20.67 -0.38 4.82
CA THR A 5 -20.55 0.97 5.41
C THR A 5 -19.38 1.02 6.39
N ASP A 6 -18.92 2.22 6.78
CA ASP A 6 -17.92 2.37 7.84
C ASP A 6 -18.35 1.68 9.13
N PHE A 7 -19.63 1.79 9.49
CA PHE A 7 -20.21 1.09 10.63
C PHE A 7 -20.02 -0.44 10.54
N GLN A 8 -20.28 -1.04 9.38
CA GLN A 8 -20.11 -2.48 9.19
C GLN A 8 -18.63 -2.89 9.27
N ARG A 9 -17.72 -2.09 8.70
CA ARG A 9 -16.27 -2.34 8.80
C ARG A 9 -15.80 -2.29 10.25
N HIS A 10 -16.18 -1.25 10.97
CA HIS A 10 -15.85 -1.08 12.38
C HIS A 10 -16.35 -2.25 13.23
N ARG A 11 -17.59 -2.69 12.99
CA ARG A 11 -18.17 -3.89 13.65
C ARG A 11 -17.34 -5.14 13.41
N ILE A 12 -16.89 -5.38 12.17
CA ILE A 12 -16.05 -6.54 11.85
C ILE A 12 -14.70 -6.47 12.59
N VAL A 13 -14.08 -5.29 12.67
CA VAL A 13 -12.81 -5.10 13.41
C VAL A 13 -13.01 -5.40 14.90
N GLN A 14 -14.09 -4.92 15.50
CA GLN A 14 -14.40 -5.17 16.92
C GLN A 14 -14.66 -6.66 17.19
N GLU A 15 -15.37 -7.34 16.28
CA GLU A 15 -15.65 -8.77 16.38
C GLU A 15 -14.37 -9.61 16.22
N ASP A 16 -13.51 -9.31 15.25
CA ASP A 16 -12.22 -9.99 15.09
C ASP A 16 -11.32 -9.80 16.33
N PHE A 17 -11.25 -8.58 16.86
CA PHE A 17 -10.50 -8.29 18.07
C PHE A 17 -11.02 -9.12 19.26
N SER A 18 -12.34 -9.17 19.44
CA SER A 18 -12.98 -9.92 20.53
C SER A 18 -12.85 -11.44 20.37
N ALA A 19 -12.77 -11.92 19.13
CA ALA A 19 -12.64 -13.34 18.80
C ALA A 19 -11.17 -13.85 18.80
N GLY A 20 -10.21 -13.03 19.24
CA GLY A 20 -8.80 -13.43 19.33
C GLY A 20 -7.98 -13.20 18.06
N ARG A 21 -8.40 -12.24 17.21
CA ARG A 21 -7.66 -11.78 16.02
C ARG A 21 -7.48 -12.87 14.97
N CYS A 22 -8.55 -13.57 14.66
CA CYS A 22 -8.58 -14.65 13.66
C CYS A 22 -8.04 -14.20 12.29
N LEU A 23 -8.25 -12.95 11.89
CA LEU A 23 -7.77 -12.41 10.62
C LEU A 23 -6.24 -12.42 10.54
N VAL A 24 -5.53 -11.92 11.56
CA VAL A 24 -4.06 -11.93 11.55
C VAL A 24 -3.52 -13.35 11.63
N GLU A 25 -4.14 -14.22 12.43
CA GLU A 25 -3.75 -15.62 12.57
C GLU A 25 -3.88 -16.38 11.25
N SER A 26 -4.91 -16.09 10.46
CA SER A 26 -5.11 -16.71 9.14
C SER A 26 -3.99 -16.35 8.15
N LEU A 27 -3.41 -15.16 8.26
CA LEU A 27 -2.25 -14.74 7.45
C LEU A 27 -0.96 -15.38 7.97
N ARG A 28 -0.71 -15.31 9.27
CA ARG A 28 0.55 -15.76 9.91
C ARG A 28 0.75 -17.27 9.83
N ARG A 29 -0.32 -18.06 9.90
CA ARG A 29 -0.24 -19.53 9.87
C ARG A 29 0.08 -20.12 8.50
N GLY A 30 -0.05 -19.34 7.42
CA GLY A 30 0.23 -19.81 6.06
C GLY A 30 -0.60 -21.05 5.68
N PRO A 31 -1.94 -20.94 5.58
CA PRO A 31 -2.80 -22.08 5.29
C PRO A 31 -2.45 -22.70 3.93
N LYS A 32 -2.47 -24.03 3.85
CA LYS A 32 -2.24 -24.77 2.59
C LYS A 32 -3.23 -24.35 1.49
N ASN A 33 -4.45 -24.01 1.87
CA ASN A 33 -5.44 -23.47 0.97
C ASN A 33 -5.22 -21.96 0.80
N LEU A 34 -4.58 -21.58 -0.31
CA LEU A 34 -4.29 -20.19 -0.63
C LEU A 34 -5.53 -19.31 -0.80
N GLN A 35 -6.71 -19.90 -1.06
CA GLN A 35 -7.97 -19.13 -1.12
C GLN A 35 -8.29 -18.50 0.23
N VAL A 36 -7.87 -19.11 1.34
CA VAL A 36 -8.02 -18.52 2.68
C VAL A 36 -7.19 -17.25 2.80
N LEU A 37 -5.94 -17.27 2.30
CA LEU A 37 -5.08 -16.07 2.26
C LEU A 37 -5.65 -15.00 1.33
N VAL A 38 -6.15 -15.37 0.15
CA VAL A 38 -6.77 -14.44 -0.80
C VAL A 38 -7.97 -13.74 -0.14
N ASN A 39 -8.87 -14.50 0.48
CA ASN A 39 -10.07 -13.96 1.12
C ASN A 39 -9.73 -13.10 2.35
N GLY A 40 -8.82 -13.58 3.21
CA GLY A 40 -8.35 -12.84 4.38
C GLY A 40 -7.68 -11.53 3.98
N ALA A 41 -6.81 -11.57 2.96
CA ALA A 41 -6.16 -10.38 2.46
C ALA A 41 -7.16 -9.40 1.83
N SER A 42 -8.14 -9.92 1.09
CA SER A 42 -9.20 -9.11 0.48
C SER A 42 -10.06 -8.39 1.52
N LEU A 43 -10.43 -9.09 2.60
CA LEU A 43 -11.19 -8.52 3.70
C LEU A 43 -10.40 -7.42 4.42
N ILE A 44 -9.15 -7.68 4.81
CA ILE A 44 -8.29 -6.68 5.45
C ILE A 44 -8.09 -5.47 4.55
N ALA A 45 -7.93 -5.65 3.24
CA ALA A 45 -7.82 -4.54 2.30
C ALA A 45 -9.07 -3.64 2.31
N ASN A 46 -10.26 -4.20 2.51
CA ASN A 46 -11.50 -3.43 2.65
C ASN A 46 -11.58 -2.73 4.02
N LEU A 47 -11.13 -3.39 5.10
CA LEU A 47 -11.13 -2.82 6.46
C LEU A 47 -10.11 -1.67 6.60
N ALA A 48 -8.97 -1.77 5.91
CA ALA A 48 -7.88 -0.80 5.94
C ALA A 48 -8.25 0.60 5.40
N MET A 49 -9.47 0.80 4.89
CA MET A 49 -9.93 2.10 4.39
C MET A 49 -10.39 3.06 5.49
N GLY A 50 -10.73 2.57 6.69
CA GLY A 50 -11.27 3.40 7.77
C GLY A 50 -10.19 3.93 8.72
N GLU A 51 -10.17 5.23 8.99
CA GLU A 51 -9.17 5.87 9.88
C GLU A 51 -9.26 5.39 11.34
N GLN A 52 -10.48 5.19 11.84
CA GLN A 52 -10.74 4.89 13.26
C GLN A 52 -10.14 3.56 13.73
N ASP A 53 -10.00 2.59 12.83
CA ASP A 53 -9.62 1.22 13.15
C ASP A 53 -8.14 0.92 12.89
N GLN A 54 -7.36 1.90 12.42
CA GLN A 54 -5.99 1.69 11.96
C GLN A 54 -5.07 1.15 13.08
N MET A 55 -5.28 1.57 14.32
CA MET A 55 -4.52 1.04 15.47
C MET A 55 -4.87 -0.43 15.76
N SER A 56 -6.15 -0.80 15.67
CA SER A 56 -6.63 -2.17 15.86
C SER A 56 -6.14 -3.10 14.74
N LEU A 57 -5.98 -2.57 13.53
CA LEU A 57 -5.54 -3.28 12.33
C LEU A 57 -4.01 -3.36 12.19
N ARG A 58 -3.23 -2.81 13.13
CA ARG A 58 -1.76 -2.77 13.03
C ARG A 58 -1.13 -4.15 12.84
N ASP A 59 -1.59 -5.16 13.59
CA ASP A 59 -1.09 -6.53 13.45
C ASP A 59 -1.38 -7.11 12.06
N CYS A 60 -2.52 -6.73 11.46
CA CYS A 60 -2.86 -7.12 10.10
C CYS A 60 -1.91 -6.45 9.09
N LEU A 61 -1.57 -5.16 9.26
CA LEU A 61 -0.57 -4.49 8.43
C LEU A 61 0.78 -5.23 8.50
N GLU A 62 1.28 -5.55 9.68
CA GLU A 62 2.54 -6.28 9.84
C GLU A 62 2.49 -7.67 9.18
N ALA A 63 1.38 -8.39 9.32
CA ALA A 63 1.20 -9.67 8.64
C ALA A 63 1.15 -9.53 7.11
N MET A 64 0.51 -8.47 6.58
CA MET A 64 0.51 -8.17 5.14
C MET A 64 1.92 -7.91 4.60
N CYS A 65 2.74 -7.19 5.36
CA CYS A 65 4.15 -7.00 5.03
C CYS A 65 4.88 -8.35 4.89
N GLN A 66 4.65 -9.28 5.82
CA GLN A 66 5.23 -10.64 5.75
C GLN A 66 4.68 -11.47 4.57
N VAL A 67 3.41 -11.31 4.22
CA VAL A 67 2.80 -12.01 3.07
C VAL A 67 3.37 -11.51 1.74
N THR A 68 3.76 -10.22 1.66
CA THR A 68 4.42 -9.65 0.47
C THR A 68 5.64 -10.48 0.06
N SER A 69 6.53 -10.80 1.01
CA SER A 69 7.75 -11.56 0.72
C SER A 69 7.49 -13.07 0.62
N SER A 70 6.74 -13.67 1.57
CA SER A 70 6.51 -15.12 1.63
C SER A 70 5.67 -15.68 0.47
N HIS A 71 4.78 -14.87 -0.12
CA HIS A 71 3.90 -15.28 -1.22
C HIS A 71 4.09 -14.41 -2.46
N SER A 72 5.31 -13.94 -2.70
CA SER A 72 5.65 -12.97 -3.76
C SER A 72 5.25 -13.39 -5.19
N LYS A 73 5.15 -14.70 -5.46
CA LYS A 73 4.77 -15.23 -6.79
C LYS A 73 3.27 -15.44 -6.98
N HIS A 74 2.46 -15.35 -5.92
CA HIS A 74 1.01 -15.62 -5.99
C HIS A 74 0.22 -14.35 -6.31
N LYS A 75 -0.14 -14.19 -7.59
CA LYS A 75 -0.78 -12.97 -8.12
C LYS A 75 -2.07 -12.58 -7.39
N ASP A 76 -2.95 -13.53 -7.10
CA ASP A 76 -4.25 -13.21 -6.46
C ASP A 76 -4.06 -12.72 -5.02
N VAL A 77 -3.13 -13.36 -4.29
CA VAL A 77 -2.73 -12.91 -2.96
C VAL A 77 -2.13 -11.50 -3.05
N GLN A 78 -1.15 -11.29 -3.93
CA GLN A 78 -0.47 -9.99 -4.06
C GLN A 78 -1.37 -8.87 -4.57
N THR A 79 -2.44 -9.19 -5.31
CA THR A 79 -3.45 -8.20 -5.72
C THR A 79 -4.15 -7.60 -4.51
N HIS A 80 -4.53 -8.43 -3.53
CA HIS A 80 -5.17 -7.93 -2.32
C HIS A 80 -4.18 -7.38 -1.30
N VAL A 81 -2.98 -7.96 -1.18
CA VAL A 81 -1.93 -7.45 -0.30
C VAL A 81 -1.49 -6.06 -0.74
N SER A 82 -1.16 -5.86 -2.02
CA SER A 82 -0.77 -4.53 -2.52
C SER A 82 -1.88 -3.49 -2.32
N ARG A 83 -3.14 -3.88 -2.54
CA ARG A 83 -4.30 -3.03 -2.25
C ARG A 83 -4.41 -2.67 -0.76
N ALA A 84 -4.22 -3.64 0.14
CA ALA A 84 -4.23 -3.39 1.58
C ALA A 84 -3.12 -2.42 2.00
N LEU A 85 -1.88 -2.66 1.56
CA LEU A 85 -0.73 -1.79 1.89
C LEU A 85 -0.95 -0.36 1.37
N ALA A 86 -1.50 -0.21 0.16
CA ALA A 86 -1.84 1.10 -0.39
C ALA A 86 -2.90 1.84 0.44
N ASN A 87 -3.89 1.11 0.97
CA ASN A 87 -4.92 1.69 1.83
C ASN A 87 -4.35 2.05 3.22
N PHE A 88 -3.53 1.18 3.82
CA PHE A 88 -2.83 1.48 5.07
C PHE A 88 -1.89 2.69 4.93
N ALA A 89 -1.21 2.83 3.80
CA ALA A 89 -0.27 3.91 3.53
C ALA A 89 -0.92 5.29 3.51
N GLN A 90 -2.22 5.37 3.27
CA GLN A 90 -2.95 6.64 3.34
C GLN A 90 -2.85 7.31 4.73
N PHE A 91 -2.64 6.53 5.80
CA PHE A 91 -2.63 7.01 7.18
C PHE A 91 -1.21 7.14 7.73
N HIS A 92 -0.82 8.35 8.13
CA HIS A 92 0.54 8.68 8.58
C HIS A 92 1.08 7.76 9.69
N GLN A 93 0.22 7.34 10.63
CA GLN A 93 0.60 6.45 11.73
C GLN A 93 1.18 5.09 11.29
N ASN A 94 0.83 4.63 10.09
CA ASN A 94 1.30 3.36 9.54
C ASN A 94 2.64 3.48 8.80
N SER A 95 3.07 4.70 8.49
CA SER A 95 4.23 4.97 7.62
C SER A 95 5.51 4.31 8.13
N SER A 96 5.76 4.33 9.44
CA SER A 96 6.97 3.72 10.04
C SER A 96 7.09 2.21 9.81
N ILE A 97 5.97 1.48 9.80
CA ILE A 97 5.93 0.04 9.52
C ILE A 97 6.13 -0.20 8.02
N LEU A 98 5.46 0.60 7.19
CA LEU A 98 5.53 0.49 5.74
C LEU A 98 6.90 0.83 5.18
N ILE A 99 7.63 1.79 5.77
CA ILE A 99 9.02 2.09 5.40
C ILE A 99 9.91 0.86 5.59
N LYS A 100 9.72 0.09 6.66
CA LYS A 100 10.48 -1.16 6.89
C LYS A 100 10.14 -2.23 5.84
N CYS A 101 8.91 -2.25 5.34
CA CYS A 101 8.44 -3.17 4.30
C CYS A 101 8.74 -2.67 2.87
N LEU A 102 9.17 -1.42 2.71
CA LEU A 102 9.35 -0.79 1.40
C LEU A 102 10.26 -1.57 0.43
N PRO A 103 11.37 -2.21 0.84
CA PRO A 103 12.17 -3.04 -0.06
C PRO A 103 11.36 -4.16 -0.74
N ASP A 104 10.49 -4.82 0.03
CA ASP A 104 9.64 -5.90 -0.49
C ASP A 104 8.53 -5.36 -1.38
N ILE A 105 7.96 -4.20 -1.05
CA ILE A 105 6.96 -3.51 -1.89
C ILE A 105 7.57 -3.13 -3.24
N ILE A 106 8.80 -2.61 -3.26
CA ILE A 106 9.51 -2.29 -4.49
C ILE A 106 9.72 -3.57 -5.33
N LYS A 107 10.30 -4.59 -4.71
CA LYS A 107 10.68 -5.84 -5.39
C LYS A 107 9.47 -6.65 -5.89
N VAL A 108 8.39 -6.69 -5.12
CA VAL A 108 7.24 -7.57 -5.39
C VAL A 108 6.11 -6.81 -6.08
N HIS A 109 5.83 -5.57 -5.69
CA HIS A 109 4.70 -4.82 -6.24
C HIS A 109 5.11 -3.91 -7.39
N LEU A 110 6.10 -3.03 -7.22
CA LEU A 110 6.49 -2.09 -8.28
C LEU A 110 7.09 -2.79 -9.51
N MET A 111 7.89 -3.82 -9.29
CA MET A 111 8.47 -4.63 -10.36
C MET A 111 7.51 -5.72 -10.89
N SER A 112 6.25 -5.73 -10.45
CA SER A 112 5.26 -6.71 -10.90
C SER A 112 4.91 -6.52 -12.37
N GLY A 113 4.80 -7.63 -13.10
CA GLY A 113 4.23 -7.66 -14.44
C GLY A 113 2.72 -7.38 -14.47
N ASN A 114 2.03 -7.49 -13.32
CA ASN A 114 0.61 -7.17 -13.22
C ASN A 114 0.43 -5.67 -12.93
N GLU A 115 -0.33 -4.99 -13.79
CA GLU A 115 -0.56 -3.55 -13.70
C GLU A 115 -1.29 -3.12 -12.43
N VAL A 116 -2.32 -3.87 -12.00
CA VAL A 116 -3.09 -3.56 -10.78
C VAL A 116 -2.19 -3.60 -9.55
N ILE A 117 -1.38 -4.65 -9.41
CA ILE A 117 -0.41 -4.78 -8.31
C ILE A 117 0.59 -3.60 -8.35
N ARG A 118 1.12 -3.29 -9.53
CA ARG A 118 2.09 -2.20 -9.70
C ARG A 118 1.50 -0.84 -9.34
N CYS A 119 0.25 -0.56 -9.74
CA CYS A 119 -0.45 0.67 -9.39
C CYS A 119 -0.68 0.80 -7.88
N HIS A 120 -1.05 -0.28 -7.19
CA HIS A 120 -1.16 -0.27 -5.73
C HIS A 120 0.20 -0.12 -5.02
N GLY A 121 1.25 -0.78 -5.54
CA GLY A 121 2.62 -0.56 -5.09
C GLY A 121 3.02 0.92 -5.22
N LEU A 122 2.72 1.53 -6.37
CA LEU A 122 3.03 2.94 -6.61
C LEU A 122 2.22 3.86 -5.68
N ARG A 123 0.92 3.62 -5.49
CA ARG A 123 0.11 4.36 -4.51
C ARG A 123 0.75 4.32 -3.12
N THR A 124 1.23 3.15 -2.69
CA THR A 124 1.92 3.00 -1.41
C THR A 124 3.16 3.90 -1.33
N VAL A 125 4.02 3.86 -2.36
CA VAL A 125 5.24 4.69 -2.41
C VAL A 125 4.93 6.19 -2.42
N ILE A 126 3.92 6.62 -3.19
CA ILE A 126 3.52 8.03 -3.24
C ILE A 126 3.03 8.54 -1.89
N TYR A 127 2.21 7.76 -1.17
CA TYR A 127 1.81 8.14 0.19
C TYR A 127 3.01 8.25 1.13
N LEU A 128 3.95 7.31 1.06
CA LEU A 128 5.17 7.36 1.87
C LEU A 128 6.06 8.55 1.51
N LEU A 129 6.19 8.91 0.23
CA LEU A 129 6.89 10.11 -0.20
C LEU A 129 6.28 11.38 0.41
N GLY A 130 4.95 11.45 0.54
CA GLY A 130 4.26 12.58 1.16
C GLY A 130 4.35 12.61 2.70
N GLN A 131 4.55 11.48 3.36
CA GLN A 131 4.49 11.35 4.82
C GLN A 131 5.86 11.17 5.50
N GLN A 132 6.82 10.55 4.82
CA GLN A 132 8.16 10.18 5.30
C GLN A 132 9.17 10.40 4.17
N THR A 133 9.22 11.61 3.61
CA THR A 133 9.97 11.92 2.38
C THR A 133 11.43 11.51 2.45
N SER A 134 12.17 11.92 3.49
CA SER A 134 13.60 11.64 3.59
C SER A 134 13.91 10.14 3.63
N GLN A 135 13.17 9.37 4.43
CA GLN A 135 13.36 7.91 4.55
C GLN A 135 12.96 7.19 3.27
N THR A 136 11.87 7.63 2.63
CA THR A 136 11.41 7.04 1.38
C THR A 136 12.40 7.31 0.25
N VAL A 137 12.91 8.53 0.14
CA VAL A 137 13.92 8.91 -0.85
C VAL A 137 15.22 8.13 -0.64
N ASP A 138 15.75 8.05 0.59
CA ASP A 138 16.95 7.26 0.88
C ASP A 138 16.81 5.80 0.46
N MET A 139 15.63 5.20 0.70
CA MET A 139 15.33 3.85 0.23
C MET A 139 15.26 3.76 -1.29
N LEU A 140 14.57 4.68 -1.95
CA LEU A 140 14.42 4.69 -3.41
C LEU A 140 15.74 4.95 -4.15
N SER A 141 16.62 5.77 -3.58
CA SER A 141 17.96 6.01 -4.10
C SER A 141 18.83 4.76 -4.10
N ARG A 142 18.60 3.85 -3.14
CA ARG A 142 19.29 2.55 -3.08
C ARG A 142 18.65 1.53 -4.02
N GLN A 143 17.33 1.55 -4.16
CA GLN A 143 16.60 0.58 -4.97
C GLN A 143 15.24 1.13 -5.42
N GLY A 144 14.89 0.94 -6.70
CA GLY A 144 13.54 1.18 -7.19
C GLY A 144 13.19 2.62 -7.57
N GLY A 145 14.10 3.59 -7.37
CA GLY A 145 13.85 4.98 -7.76
C GLY A 145 13.58 5.16 -9.25
N ASN A 146 14.34 4.49 -10.11
CA ASN A 146 14.12 4.52 -11.56
C ASN A 146 12.76 3.88 -11.94
N ASP A 147 12.42 2.75 -11.32
CA ASP A 147 11.14 2.06 -11.54
C ASP A 147 9.95 2.95 -11.16
N VAL A 148 10.05 3.66 -10.03
CA VAL A 148 9.04 4.62 -9.58
C VAL A 148 8.89 5.76 -10.58
N LEU A 149 9.98 6.42 -10.97
CA LEU A 149 9.92 7.54 -11.91
C LEU A 149 9.38 7.10 -13.28
N THR A 150 9.83 5.95 -13.77
CA THR A 150 9.34 5.36 -15.03
C THR A 150 7.86 5.00 -14.94
N ALA A 151 7.39 4.47 -13.80
CA ALA A 151 5.98 4.14 -13.61
C ALA A 151 5.12 5.41 -13.52
N ILE A 152 5.56 6.41 -12.76
CA ILE A 152 4.87 7.71 -12.62
C ILE A 152 4.75 8.41 -13.98
N GLY A 153 5.81 8.43 -14.77
CA GLY A 153 5.84 9.08 -16.08
C GLY A 153 4.86 8.49 -17.11
N LYS A 154 4.33 7.28 -16.87
CA LYS A 154 3.30 6.66 -17.72
C LYS A 154 1.89 7.14 -17.43
N PHE A 155 1.66 7.81 -16.30
CA PHE A 155 0.33 8.32 -15.96
C PHE A 155 0.05 9.64 -16.69
N PRO A 156 -1.03 9.71 -17.48
CA PRO A 156 -1.39 10.92 -18.20
C PRO A 156 -1.54 12.13 -17.26
N GLY A 157 -0.98 13.27 -17.67
CA GLY A 157 -1.09 14.53 -16.93
C GLY A 157 -0.18 14.68 -15.71
N VAL A 158 0.63 13.67 -15.35
CA VAL A 158 1.56 13.81 -14.21
C VAL A 158 2.66 14.82 -14.51
N THR A 159 3.33 14.71 -15.66
CA THR A 159 4.39 15.67 -16.04
C THR A 159 3.84 17.09 -16.09
N ASP A 160 2.65 17.29 -16.66
CA ASP A 160 1.98 18.59 -16.73
C ASP A 160 1.64 19.11 -15.33
N SER A 161 1.15 18.25 -14.44
CA SER A 161 0.83 18.61 -13.05
C SER A 161 2.09 19.04 -12.28
N VAL A 162 3.20 18.31 -12.45
CA VAL A 162 4.49 18.66 -11.85
C VAL A 162 5.01 19.98 -12.43
N GLN A 163 4.99 20.15 -13.75
CA GLN A 163 5.44 21.37 -14.40
C GLN A 163 4.59 22.58 -13.97
N ALA A 164 3.27 22.45 -13.93
CA ALA A 164 2.37 23.49 -13.47
C ALA A 164 2.61 23.86 -12.00
N ALA A 165 2.92 22.88 -11.14
CA ALA A 165 3.28 23.14 -9.75
C ALA A 165 4.62 23.89 -9.65
N LEU A 166 5.62 23.53 -10.45
CA LEU A 166 6.92 24.21 -10.49
C LEU A 166 6.81 25.65 -10.97
N LEU A 167 5.99 25.92 -12.00
CA LEU A 167 5.78 27.26 -12.55
C LEU A 167 5.11 28.23 -11.56
N LYS A 168 4.39 27.71 -10.55
CA LYS A 168 3.88 28.53 -9.43
C LYS A 168 4.99 29.02 -8.49
N ILE A 169 6.12 28.31 -8.44
CA ILE A 169 7.27 28.66 -7.60
C ILE A 169 8.25 29.52 -8.40
N VAL A 170 8.50 29.16 -9.66
CA VAL A 170 9.41 29.88 -10.56
C VAL A 170 8.68 30.18 -11.86
N SER A 171 8.17 31.42 -11.99
CA SER A 171 7.51 31.86 -13.22
C SER A 171 8.55 32.07 -14.33
N PRO A 172 8.22 31.75 -15.60
CA PRO A 172 9.09 32.05 -16.72
C PRO A 172 9.31 33.57 -16.80
N LEU A 173 10.53 33.99 -17.11
CA LEU A 173 10.80 35.37 -17.47
C LEU A 173 9.94 35.69 -18.71
N THR A 174 9.01 36.63 -18.58
CA THR A 174 8.30 37.17 -19.74
C THR A 174 9.31 37.91 -20.62
N PRO A 175 9.32 37.66 -21.95
CA PRO A 175 10.06 38.49 -22.88
C PRO A 175 9.63 39.96 -22.77
N PRO A 176 10.54 40.92 -23.05
CA PRO A 176 10.27 42.36 -22.93
C PRO A 176 9.15 42.85 -23.87
#